data_AF-Q0CKV6-F1
#
_entry.id   AF-Q0CKV6-F1
#
_cell.length_a   1.000
_cell.length_b   1.000
_cell.length_c   1.000
_cell.angle_alpha   90.00
_cell.angle_beta   90.00
_cell.angle_gamma   90.00
#
_symmetry.space_group_name_H-M   'P 1'
#
loop_
_entity.id
_entity.type
_entity.pdbx_description
1 polymer ?
#
loop_
_entity_poly.entity_id
_entity_poly.type
_entity_poly.pdbx_seq_one_letter_code
_entity_poly.pdbx_strand_id
1 'polypeptide(L)'
;MFKQPQLQIGRDYTPLPPSPEDGDSLRFFIRRDAFGEVSRYLHGLELGTPIEIRGPRIECEISKDTRQIIFIAGGTGIAPALQAGHTLLRRANSTNKPQIHILWANRRREDCAGGVSDTMGAEQSQTSPWYTRIFNRSPPTTAPTPVTAAETAPSLMVREIEALKSQYPGQVTVDYYVDEENQFIGKEAIRRVTTSASESSGKMILVSGPEGFISYMAGPKLWAQGMELQGPVQGIIRELELRDWTVWKL
;
A
#
# COMPACT_ATOMS: atom_id res chain seq x y z
N MET A 1 0.82 -5.67 18.77
CA MET A 1 1.68 -4.85 19.64
C MET A 1 3.03 -5.50 19.90
N PHE A 2 4.11 -4.94 19.38
CA PHE A 2 5.48 -5.23 19.77
C PHE A 2 5.84 -4.42 21.01
N LYS A 3 6.47 -5.07 21.99
CA LYS A 3 6.88 -4.43 23.24
C LYS A 3 8.37 -4.11 23.23
N GLN A 4 8.73 -2.90 23.61
CA GLN A 4 10.09 -2.54 24.00
C GLN A 4 10.22 -2.68 25.53
N PRO A 5 10.97 -3.69 26.02
CA PRO A 5 10.96 -4.03 27.44
C PRO A 5 11.65 -2.98 28.32
N GLN A 6 12.65 -2.25 27.82
CA GLN A 6 13.38 -1.27 28.63
C GLN A 6 12.53 -0.04 28.97
N LEU A 7 11.66 0.38 28.05
CA LEU A 7 10.79 1.55 28.22
C LEU A 7 9.36 1.19 28.60
N GLN A 8 9.01 -0.11 28.61
CA GLN A 8 7.65 -0.61 28.85
C GLN A 8 6.59 0.04 27.93
N ILE A 9 6.98 0.32 26.68
CA ILE A 9 6.08 0.85 25.65
C ILE A 9 5.78 -0.21 24.60
N GLY A 10 4.61 -0.09 23.96
CA GLY A 10 4.19 -0.97 22.88
C GLY A 10 3.78 -0.20 21.63
N ARG A 11 3.99 -0.79 20.45
CA ARG A 11 3.48 -0.27 19.17
C ARG A 11 2.83 -1.37 18.35
N ASP A 12 1.71 -1.04 17.72
CA ASP A 12 1.03 -1.94 16.80
C ASP A 12 1.70 -1.85 15.41
N TYR A 13 1.92 -3.01 14.80
CA TYR A 13 2.41 -3.16 13.45
C TYR A 13 1.54 -4.20 12.75
N THR A 14 1.18 -3.94 11.51
CA THR A 14 0.38 -4.86 10.71
C THR A 14 1.30 -5.90 10.08
N PRO A 15 1.06 -7.21 10.29
CA PRO A 15 1.82 -8.24 9.58
C PRO A 15 1.52 -8.17 8.09
N LEU A 16 2.48 -8.53 7.25
CA LEU A 16 2.24 -8.76 5.82
C LEU A 16 1.40 -10.04 5.63
N PRO A 17 0.69 -10.20 4.50
CA PRO A 17 -0.01 -11.43 4.20
C PRO A 17 0.92 -12.66 4.28
N PRO A 18 0.39 -13.82 4.71
CA PRO A 18 1.19 -15.04 4.74
C PRO A 18 1.61 -15.44 3.31
N SER A 19 2.89 -15.76 3.12
CA SER A 19 3.38 -16.43 1.92
C SER A 19 3.51 -17.93 2.18
N PRO A 20 3.26 -18.81 1.20
CA PRO A 20 3.52 -20.25 1.34
C PRO A 20 4.98 -20.57 1.71
N GLU A 21 5.91 -19.70 1.34
CA GLU A 21 7.34 -19.85 1.62
C GLU A 21 7.71 -19.55 3.08
N ASP A 22 6.84 -18.87 3.83
CA ASP A 22 7.15 -18.37 5.18
C ASP A 22 6.97 -19.41 6.29
N GLY A 23 6.29 -20.52 5.99
CA GLY A 23 5.88 -21.51 7.00
C GLY A 23 5.10 -20.86 8.14
N ASP A 24 5.61 -21.00 9.37
CA ASP A 24 5.02 -20.43 10.59
C ASP A 24 5.53 -19.02 10.92
N SER A 25 6.25 -18.37 9.99
CA SER A 25 6.87 -17.06 10.23
C SER A 25 5.88 -15.91 10.00
N LEU A 26 5.98 -14.86 10.84
CA LEU A 26 5.29 -13.60 10.61
C LEU A 26 6.26 -12.58 10.01
N ARG A 27 5.84 -11.92 8.93
CA ARG A 27 6.60 -10.86 8.26
C ARG A 27 6.01 -9.49 8.56
N PHE A 28 6.87 -8.49 8.73
CA PHE A 28 6.46 -7.12 9.01
C PHE A 28 7.27 -6.14 8.16
N PHE A 29 6.61 -5.10 7.65
CA PHE A 29 7.27 -3.99 6.96
C PHE A 29 7.38 -2.78 7.90
N ILE A 30 8.54 -2.65 8.56
CA ILE A 30 8.77 -1.65 9.62
C ILE A 30 9.86 -0.69 9.19
N ARG A 31 9.49 0.57 8.93
CA ARG A 31 10.44 1.65 8.71
C ARG A 31 11.09 2.04 10.02
N ARG A 32 12.41 2.28 9.99
CA ARG A 32 13.13 2.87 11.11
C ARG A 32 12.79 4.35 11.19
N ASP A 33 12.10 4.75 12.24
CA ASP A 33 11.85 6.14 12.58
C ASP A 33 13.02 6.66 13.42
N ALA A 34 13.52 7.86 13.11
CA ALA A 34 14.65 8.45 13.82
C ALA A 34 14.35 8.75 15.29
N PHE A 35 13.09 9.05 15.61
CA PHE A 35 12.55 9.39 16.93
C PHE A 35 11.63 8.30 17.49
N GLY A 36 11.32 7.26 16.71
CA GLY A 36 10.45 6.16 17.12
C GLY A 36 11.17 5.10 17.95
N GLU A 37 10.95 5.13 19.26
CA GLU A 37 11.54 4.22 20.26
C GLU A 37 11.46 2.73 19.88
N VAL A 38 10.25 2.21 19.60
CA VAL A 38 10.06 0.78 19.26
C VAL A 38 10.70 0.44 17.91
N SER A 39 10.60 1.32 16.91
CA SER A 39 11.20 1.05 15.60
C SER A 39 12.72 0.98 15.67
N ARG A 40 13.36 1.84 16.47
CA ARG A 40 14.81 1.82 16.69
C ARG A 40 15.24 0.59 17.46
N TYR A 41 14.47 0.21 18.49
CA TYR A 41 14.68 -1.03 19.23
C TYR A 41 14.70 -2.24 18.28
N LEU A 42 13.66 -2.41 17.45
CA LEU A 42 13.56 -3.53 16.51
C LEU A 42 14.71 -3.56 15.49
N HIS A 43 15.12 -2.40 14.97
CA HIS A 43 16.25 -2.29 14.03
C HIS A 43 17.63 -2.49 14.68
N GLY A 44 17.72 -2.50 16.01
CA GLY A 44 18.94 -2.75 16.76
C GLY A 44 19.09 -4.19 17.26
N LEU A 45 18.10 -5.07 17.02
CA LEU A 45 18.12 -6.45 17.47
C LEU A 45 19.02 -7.32 16.59
N GLU A 46 19.73 -8.23 17.23
CA GLU A 46 20.46 -9.30 16.54
C GLU A 46 19.51 -10.45 16.17
N LEU A 47 19.85 -11.17 15.10
CA LEU A 47 19.10 -12.35 14.69
C LEU A 47 19.06 -13.40 15.82
N GLY A 48 17.89 -13.99 16.04
CA GLY A 48 17.66 -14.93 17.14
C GLY A 48 17.26 -14.27 18.47
N THR A 49 17.24 -12.94 18.56
CA THR A 49 16.79 -12.25 19.78
C THR A 49 15.30 -12.50 20.04
N PRO A 50 14.91 -13.00 21.22
CA PRO A 50 13.51 -13.14 21.59
C PRO A 50 12.81 -11.79 21.65
N ILE A 51 11.59 -11.71 21.10
CA ILE A 51 10.75 -10.51 21.15
C ILE A 51 9.36 -10.84 21.70
N GLU A 52 8.80 -9.90 22.48
CA GLU A 52 7.43 -10.00 22.99
C GLU A 52 6.46 -9.32 22.03
N ILE A 53 5.50 -10.09 21.52
CA ILE A 53 4.42 -9.61 20.66
C ILE A 53 3.08 -10.02 21.28
N ARG A 54 2.13 -9.07 21.34
CA ARG A 54 0.74 -9.32 21.71
C ARG A 54 -0.17 -9.11 20.49
N GLY A 55 -1.05 -10.06 20.22
CA GLY A 55 -2.01 -10.01 19.11
C GLY A 55 -2.69 -11.36 18.88
N PRO A 56 -3.49 -11.50 17.82
CA PRO A 56 -3.85 -10.46 16.85
C PRO A 56 -4.82 -9.42 17.42
N ARG A 57 -4.85 -8.22 16.84
CA ARG A 57 -5.84 -7.17 17.11
C ARG A 57 -6.48 -6.76 15.79
N ILE A 58 -7.80 -6.83 15.71
CA ILE A 58 -8.56 -6.40 14.54
C ILE A 58 -9.00 -4.95 14.78
N GLU A 59 -8.50 -4.03 13.95
CA GLU A 59 -8.91 -2.61 14.00
C GLU A 59 -10.08 -2.32 13.06
N CYS A 60 -10.11 -2.97 11.88
CA CYS A 60 -11.17 -2.82 10.90
C CYS A 60 -11.58 -4.20 10.38
N GLU A 61 -12.87 -4.51 10.48
CA GLU A 61 -13.44 -5.71 9.87
C GLU A 61 -13.92 -5.38 8.45
N ILE A 62 -13.48 -6.17 7.47
CA ILE A 62 -13.97 -6.05 6.09
C ILE A 62 -15.23 -6.90 5.98
N SER A 63 -16.39 -6.26 5.89
CA SER A 63 -17.69 -6.96 5.82
C SER A 63 -17.77 -7.92 4.62
N LYS A 64 -18.58 -8.98 4.75
CA LYS A 64 -18.70 -10.04 3.71
C LYS A 64 -19.29 -9.54 2.40
N ASP A 65 -20.10 -8.50 2.45
CA ASP A 65 -20.72 -7.83 1.31
C ASP A 65 -19.82 -6.79 0.63
N THR A 66 -18.67 -6.44 1.24
CA THR A 66 -17.70 -5.55 0.61
C THR A 66 -17.19 -6.17 -0.70
N ARG A 67 -17.40 -5.46 -1.80
CA ARG A 67 -16.94 -5.84 -3.14
C ARG A 67 -15.84 -4.93 -3.66
N GLN A 68 -15.75 -3.71 -3.17
CA GLN A 68 -14.79 -2.72 -3.66
C GLN A 68 -14.09 -2.04 -2.50
N ILE A 69 -12.76 -2.07 -2.52
CA ILE A 69 -11.92 -1.31 -1.60
C ILE A 69 -11.07 -0.33 -2.41
N ILE A 70 -11.13 0.95 -2.05
CA ILE A 70 -10.09 1.90 -2.41
C ILE A 70 -9.22 2.08 -1.17
N PHE A 71 -7.95 1.72 -1.28
CA PHE A 71 -6.99 1.82 -0.20
C PHE A 71 -6.04 2.98 -0.46
N ILE A 72 -6.05 3.99 0.40
CA ILE A 72 -5.15 5.13 0.35
C ILE A 72 -4.05 4.91 1.39
N ALA A 73 -2.87 4.52 0.92
CA ALA A 73 -1.74 4.13 1.76
C ALA A 73 -0.64 5.19 1.72
N GLY A 74 -0.14 5.59 2.89
CA GLY A 74 1.06 6.42 3.05
C GLY A 74 2.20 5.60 3.66
N GLY A 75 3.33 5.51 2.95
CA GLY A 75 4.54 4.82 3.41
C GLY A 75 4.27 3.36 3.81
N THR A 76 4.55 2.99 5.06
CA THR A 76 4.32 1.63 5.59
C THR A 76 2.84 1.26 5.71
N GLY A 77 1.90 2.19 5.48
CA GLY A 77 0.46 1.93 5.36
C GLY A 77 0.09 0.97 4.23
N ILE A 78 1.04 0.61 3.36
CA ILE A 78 0.89 -0.46 2.36
C ILE A 78 0.68 -1.85 3.00
N ALA A 79 1.22 -2.11 4.19
CA ALA A 79 1.05 -3.41 4.84
C ALA A 79 -0.43 -3.70 5.20
N PRO A 80 -1.17 -2.77 5.83
CA PRO A 80 -2.63 -2.83 5.91
C PRO A 80 -3.35 -3.00 4.57
N ALA A 81 -2.88 -2.34 3.50
CA ALA A 81 -3.49 -2.48 2.17
C ALA A 81 -3.37 -3.89 1.62
N LEU A 82 -2.19 -4.51 1.76
CA LEU A 82 -1.95 -5.89 1.36
C LEU A 82 -2.78 -6.87 2.18
N GLN A 83 -2.95 -6.65 3.49
CA GLN A 83 -3.84 -7.45 4.35
C GLN A 83 -5.32 -7.30 3.96
N ALA A 84 -5.76 -6.09 3.63
CA ALA A 84 -7.10 -5.83 3.14
C ALA A 84 -7.35 -6.55 1.81
N GLY A 85 -6.41 -6.46 0.87
CA GLY A 85 -6.43 -7.19 -0.40
C GLY A 85 -6.48 -8.70 -0.18
N HIS A 86 -5.59 -9.25 0.64
CA HIS A 86 -5.57 -10.69 0.97
C HIS A 86 -6.91 -11.16 1.59
N THR A 87 -7.51 -10.37 2.48
CA THR A 87 -8.77 -10.73 3.13
C THR A 87 -9.96 -10.64 2.19
N LEU A 88 -10.00 -9.61 1.34
CA LEU A 88 -11.06 -9.40 0.36
C LEU A 88 -11.02 -10.46 -0.74
N LEU A 89 -9.85 -10.67 -1.35
CA LEU A 89 -9.68 -11.45 -2.59
C LEU A 89 -9.75 -12.96 -2.38
N ARG A 90 -9.50 -13.45 -1.16
CA ARG A 90 -9.74 -14.87 -0.80
C ARG A 90 -11.20 -15.31 -0.98
N ARG A 91 -12.13 -14.36 -1.10
CA ARG A 91 -13.56 -14.61 -1.34
C ARG A 91 -13.90 -14.72 -2.84
N ALA A 92 -12.92 -14.46 -3.72
CA ALA A 92 -13.13 -14.46 -5.15
C ALA A 92 -13.47 -15.87 -5.66
N ASN A 93 -14.41 -15.93 -6.60
CA ASN A 93 -14.80 -17.13 -7.31
C ASN A 93 -15.30 -16.75 -8.72
N SER A 94 -15.93 -17.69 -9.43
CA SER A 94 -16.39 -17.46 -10.80
C SER A 94 -17.46 -16.37 -10.94
N THR A 95 -18.28 -16.14 -9.91
CA THR A 95 -19.39 -15.17 -9.92
C THR A 95 -19.15 -13.94 -9.05
N ASN A 96 -18.27 -14.03 -8.06
CA ASN A 96 -17.88 -12.94 -7.18
C ASN A 96 -16.42 -12.56 -7.41
N LYS A 97 -16.18 -11.37 -7.96
CA LYS A 97 -14.84 -10.84 -8.22
C LYS A 97 -14.66 -9.49 -7.53
N PRO A 98 -14.39 -9.47 -6.21
CA PRO A 98 -14.17 -8.22 -5.52
C PRO A 98 -12.87 -7.57 -6.01
N GLN A 99 -12.78 -6.24 -5.90
CA GLN A 99 -11.67 -5.46 -6.42
C GLN A 99 -11.06 -4.58 -5.32
N ILE A 100 -9.74 -4.45 -5.36
CA ILE A 100 -9.01 -3.49 -4.53
C ILE A 100 -8.16 -2.60 -5.43
N HIS A 101 -8.30 -1.29 -5.25
CA HIS A 101 -7.45 -0.28 -5.86
C HIS A 101 -6.61 0.40 -4.79
N ILE A 102 -5.30 0.40 -4.93
CA ILE A 102 -4.36 0.99 -3.96
C ILE A 102 -3.78 2.27 -4.54
N LEU A 103 -3.97 3.39 -3.85
CA LEU A 103 -3.24 4.64 -4.08
C LEU A 103 -2.10 4.70 -3.05
N TRP A 104 -0.86 4.50 -3.49
CA TRP A 104 0.29 4.37 -2.59
C TRP A 104 1.22 5.58 -2.68
N ALA A 105 1.16 6.44 -1.66
CA ALA A 105 2.05 7.58 -1.49
C ALA A 105 3.35 7.18 -0.78
N ASN A 106 4.47 7.57 -1.37
CA ASN A 106 5.81 7.31 -0.91
C ASN A 106 6.60 8.61 -0.87
N ARG A 107 7.51 8.73 0.10
CA ARG A 107 8.40 9.89 0.15
C ARG A 107 9.48 9.82 -0.93
N ARG A 108 10.06 8.63 -1.12
CA ARG A 108 11.23 8.38 -1.96
C ARG A 108 10.94 7.27 -2.98
N ARG A 109 11.49 7.38 -4.20
CA ARG A 109 11.33 6.36 -5.26
C ARG A 109 11.82 4.97 -4.86
N GLU A 110 12.85 4.89 -4.01
CA GLU A 110 13.41 3.63 -3.52
C GLU A 110 12.39 2.76 -2.78
N ASP A 111 11.40 3.37 -2.10
CA ASP A 111 10.35 2.65 -1.37
C ASP A 111 9.48 1.82 -2.34
N CYS A 112 9.28 2.31 -3.58
CA CYS A 112 8.46 1.70 -4.62
C CYS A 112 9.23 1.43 -5.93
N ALA A 113 10.54 1.17 -5.86
CA ALA A 113 11.36 0.90 -7.03
C ALA A 113 10.76 -0.27 -7.87
N GLY A 114 10.69 -0.09 -9.19
CA GLY A 114 10.06 -1.05 -10.12
C GLY A 114 8.54 -1.00 -10.20
N GLY A 115 7.85 -0.18 -9.39
CA GLY A 115 6.40 -0.02 -9.45
C GLY A 115 5.95 0.83 -10.65
N VAL A 116 4.91 0.37 -11.36
CA VAL A 116 4.28 1.08 -12.49
C VAL A 116 2.80 1.26 -12.20
N SER A 117 2.31 2.50 -12.27
CA SER A 117 0.91 2.85 -12.00
C SER A 117 -0.02 2.28 -13.06
N ASP A 118 -1.07 1.57 -12.65
CA ASP A 118 -1.99 0.87 -13.55
C ASP A 118 -2.97 1.83 -14.27
N THR A 119 -3.30 3.00 -13.69
CA THR A 119 -4.35 3.89 -14.24
C THR A 119 -3.88 5.31 -14.61
N MET A 120 -2.62 5.66 -14.31
CA MET A 120 -2.06 6.97 -14.65
C MET A 120 -1.45 7.03 -16.07
N GLY A 121 -1.27 5.89 -16.75
CA GLY A 121 -0.52 5.78 -18.03
C GLY A 121 -1.27 6.13 -19.33
N ALA A 122 -2.59 6.39 -19.31
CA ALA A 122 -3.34 6.67 -20.54
C ALA A 122 -3.11 8.08 -21.14
N GLU A 123 -2.54 9.03 -20.39
CA GLU A 123 -2.30 10.41 -20.85
C GLU A 123 -0.82 10.80 -20.99
N GLN A 124 0.12 9.91 -20.67
CA GLN A 124 1.57 10.16 -20.80
C GLN A 124 2.29 9.05 -21.58
N SER A 125 1.62 8.46 -22.57
CA SER A 125 2.24 7.55 -23.54
C SER A 125 3.09 8.31 -24.56
N GLN A 126 4.22 8.86 -24.11
CA GLN A 126 5.40 9.10 -24.94
C GLN A 126 6.63 8.70 -24.13
N THR A 127 6.91 7.39 -24.06
CA THR A 127 8.27 6.81 -24.10
C THR A 127 8.19 5.28 -24.11
N SER A 128 8.07 4.79 -25.34
CA SER A 128 8.52 3.53 -25.96
C SER A 128 8.37 2.16 -25.25
N PRO A 129 7.77 1.16 -25.92
CA PRO A 129 7.58 -0.19 -25.40
C PRO A 129 8.72 -1.17 -25.75
N TRP A 130 8.95 -2.10 -24.84
CA TRP A 130 10.05 -3.07 -24.76
C TRP A 130 10.02 -4.24 -25.77
N TYR A 131 9.04 -4.31 -26.67
CA TYR A 131 8.84 -5.47 -27.56
C TYR A 131 9.57 -5.41 -28.92
N THR A 132 10.38 -4.38 -29.22
CA THR A 132 11.09 -4.28 -30.52
C THR A 132 12.50 -4.86 -30.56
N ARG A 133 13.01 -5.50 -29.50
CA ARG A 133 14.43 -5.94 -29.43
C ARG A 133 14.75 -7.38 -29.89
N ILE A 134 13.80 -8.13 -30.46
CA ILE A 134 14.04 -9.54 -30.84
C ILE A 134 14.49 -9.76 -32.31
N PHE A 135 14.46 -8.77 -33.19
CA PHE A 135 14.93 -8.97 -34.57
C PHE A 135 15.80 -7.81 -35.08
N ASN A 136 17.10 -7.89 -34.85
CA ASN A 136 18.11 -7.65 -35.89
C ASN A 136 19.55 -7.93 -35.40
N ARG A 137 20.19 -8.92 -36.04
CA ARG A 137 21.63 -9.22 -35.96
C ARG A 137 22.31 -8.60 -37.17
N SER A 138 23.36 -7.79 -36.97
CA SER A 138 24.62 -7.73 -37.76
C SER A 138 25.59 -6.65 -37.20
N PRO A 139 26.92 -6.72 -37.49
CA PRO A 139 27.98 -6.39 -36.52
C PRO A 139 28.77 -5.08 -36.88
N PRO A 140 29.99 -4.85 -36.35
CA PRO A 140 30.29 -3.88 -35.29
C PRO A 140 30.96 -2.60 -35.80
N THR A 141 30.59 -1.44 -35.25
CA THR A 141 31.38 -0.21 -35.38
C THR A 141 31.55 0.44 -34.02
N THR A 142 32.81 0.61 -33.68
CA THR A 142 33.41 1.18 -32.47
C THR A 142 32.88 2.60 -32.18
N ALA A 143 32.29 2.82 -30.99
CA ALA A 143 32.37 4.04 -30.16
C ALA A 143 31.50 3.89 -28.89
N PRO A 144 31.59 4.84 -27.94
CA PRO A 144 32.09 4.69 -26.58
C PRO A 144 31.06 4.13 -25.58
N THR A 145 31.58 3.61 -24.47
CA THR A 145 30.84 3.05 -23.34
C THR A 145 29.76 4.02 -22.81
N PRO A 146 28.47 3.68 -22.87
CA PRO A 146 27.47 4.36 -22.08
C PRO A 146 27.57 3.83 -20.65
N VAL A 147 27.76 4.74 -19.71
CA VAL A 147 27.52 4.51 -18.28
C VAL A 147 26.17 3.82 -18.11
N THR A 148 26.21 2.57 -17.69
CA THR A 148 25.04 1.73 -17.50
C THR A 148 24.24 2.31 -16.34
N ALA A 149 23.08 2.91 -16.63
CA ALA A 149 22.08 3.15 -15.61
C ALA A 149 21.74 1.78 -15.00
N ALA A 150 22.14 1.57 -13.74
CA ALA A 150 21.88 0.33 -13.03
C ALA A 150 20.35 0.11 -13.03
N GLU A 151 19.91 -0.99 -13.61
CA GLU A 151 18.52 -1.45 -13.49
C GLU A 151 18.27 -1.78 -12.01
N THR A 152 17.71 -0.82 -11.28
CA THR A 152 17.42 -0.97 -9.85
C THR A 152 16.39 -2.08 -9.67
N ALA A 153 16.77 -3.14 -8.95
CA ALA A 153 15.88 -4.25 -8.64
C ALA A 153 14.59 -3.75 -7.95
N PRO A 154 13.42 -4.39 -8.20
CA PRO A 154 12.16 -3.95 -7.63
C PRO A 154 12.18 -4.08 -6.10
N SER A 155 11.56 -3.10 -5.42
CA SER A 155 11.45 -3.07 -3.96
C SER A 155 10.66 -4.28 -3.45
N LEU A 156 10.92 -4.70 -2.22
CA LEU A 156 10.25 -5.87 -1.64
C LEU A 156 8.72 -5.71 -1.66
N MET A 157 8.20 -4.51 -1.36
CA MET A 157 6.76 -4.28 -1.35
C MET A 157 6.17 -4.30 -2.76
N VAL A 158 6.89 -3.82 -3.77
CA VAL A 158 6.46 -3.97 -5.17
C VAL A 158 6.39 -5.45 -5.54
N ARG A 159 7.33 -6.29 -5.11
CA ARG A 159 7.26 -7.75 -5.35
C ARG A 159 6.04 -8.38 -4.70
N GLU A 160 5.69 -8.00 -3.47
CA GLU A 160 4.46 -8.47 -2.81
C GLU A 160 3.19 -8.05 -3.56
N ILE A 161 3.15 -6.81 -4.06
CA ILE A 161 2.03 -6.29 -4.86
C ILE A 161 1.90 -7.10 -6.16
N GLU A 162 3.00 -7.31 -6.88
CA GLU A 162 2.98 -8.06 -8.14
C GLU A 162 2.63 -9.53 -7.94
N ALA A 163 3.07 -10.15 -6.83
CA ALA A 163 2.64 -11.49 -6.45
C ALA A 163 1.12 -11.54 -6.21
N LEU A 164 0.56 -10.54 -5.51
CA LEU A 164 -0.88 -10.44 -5.27
C LEU A 164 -1.67 -10.22 -6.58
N LYS A 165 -1.17 -9.36 -7.48
CA LYS A 165 -1.75 -9.16 -8.83
C LYS A 165 -1.72 -10.45 -9.64
N SER A 166 -0.61 -11.18 -9.62
CA SER A 166 -0.46 -12.46 -10.32
C SER A 166 -1.43 -13.52 -9.78
N GLN A 167 -1.70 -13.52 -8.47
CA GLN A 167 -2.65 -14.44 -7.85
C GLN A 167 -4.10 -14.09 -8.19
N TYR A 168 -4.42 -12.81 -8.36
CA TYR A 168 -5.77 -12.31 -8.62
C TYR A 168 -5.84 -11.36 -9.84
N PRO A 169 -5.66 -11.88 -11.07
CA PRO A 169 -5.62 -11.05 -12.28
C PRO A 169 -6.88 -10.19 -12.46
N GLY A 170 -6.70 -8.89 -12.69
CA GLY A 170 -7.79 -7.93 -12.93
C GLY A 170 -8.61 -7.53 -11.69
N GLN A 171 -8.21 -7.97 -10.48
CA GLN A 171 -8.87 -7.60 -9.23
C GLN A 171 -8.02 -6.67 -8.33
N VAL A 172 -6.76 -6.45 -8.71
CA VAL A 172 -5.82 -5.61 -7.98
C VAL A 172 -5.22 -4.58 -8.92
N THR A 173 -5.37 -3.31 -8.55
CA THR A 173 -4.77 -2.17 -9.25
C THR A 173 -4.05 -1.29 -8.24
N VAL A 174 -2.93 -0.71 -8.65
CA VAL A 174 -2.07 0.13 -7.82
C VAL A 174 -1.59 1.33 -8.63
N ASP A 175 -1.70 2.52 -8.04
CA ASP A 175 -1.03 3.73 -8.53
C ASP A 175 -0.04 4.23 -7.49
N TYR A 176 1.15 4.56 -7.96
CA TYR A 176 2.29 4.99 -7.14
C TYR A 176 2.44 6.52 -7.22
N TYR A 177 2.62 7.16 -6.08
CA TYR A 177 2.86 8.59 -5.94
C TYR A 177 4.13 8.80 -5.14
N VAL A 178 5.06 9.62 -5.66
CA VAL A 178 6.36 9.90 -5.02
C VAL A 178 6.52 11.39 -4.76
N ASP A 179 6.63 11.78 -3.49
CA ASP A 179 6.72 13.19 -3.06
C ASP A 179 7.95 13.89 -3.64
N GLU A 180 9.13 13.25 -3.63
CA GLU A 180 10.38 13.79 -4.21
C GLU A 180 10.29 14.02 -5.74
N GLU A 181 9.30 13.41 -6.40
CA GLU A 181 9.00 13.59 -7.82
C GLU A 181 7.81 14.53 -8.05
N ASN A 182 7.33 15.21 -7.01
CA ASN A 182 6.17 16.10 -7.01
C ASN A 182 4.86 15.41 -7.44
N GLN A 183 4.71 14.13 -7.12
CA GLN A 183 3.50 13.36 -7.38
C GLN A 183 2.72 13.16 -6.07
N PHE A 184 1.47 13.64 -6.03
CA PHE A 184 0.63 13.59 -4.84
C PHE A 184 -0.74 13.00 -5.15
N ILE A 185 -1.34 12.31 -4.17
CA ILE A 185 -2.72 11.82 -4.27
C ILE A 185 -3.66 13.02 -4.09
N GLY A 186 -4.23 13.48 -5.20
CA GLY A 186 -5.21 14.57 -5.23
C GLY A 186 -6.66 14.10 -5.40
N LYS A 187 -7.58 15.07 -5.40
CA LYS A 187 -9.02 14.86 -5.66
C LYS A 187 -9.29 14.06 -6.92
N GLU A 188 -8.64 14.43 -8.02
CA GLU A 188 -8.85 13.81 -9.33
C GLU A 188 -8.42 12.35 -9.38
N ALA A 189 -7.34 11.99 -8.65
CA ALA A 189 -6.91 10.60 -8.54
C ALA A 189 -7.98 9.75 -7.84
N ILE A 190 -8.48 10.22 -6.69
CA ILE A 190 -9.52 9.50 -5.96
C ILE A 190 -10.82 9.45 -6.77
N ARG A 191 -11.21 10.57 -7.41
CA ARG A 191 -12.42 10.66 -8.23
C ARG A 191 -12.39 9.69 -9.42
N ARG A 192 -11.23 9.55 -10.08
CA ARG A 192 -11.06 8.62 -11.20
C ARG A 192 -11.37 7.18 -10.78
N VAL A 193 -10.81 6.76 -9.65
CA VAL A 193 -10.97 5.39 -9.14
C VAL A 193 -12.38 5.15 -8.61
N THR A 194 -12.95 6.12 -7.87
CA THR A 194 -14.32 5.98 -7.34
C THR A 194 -15.38 5.98 -8.44
N THR A 195 -15.16 6.72 -9.54
CA THR A 195 -16.07 6.76 -10.70
C THR A 195 -15.97 5.51 -11.55
N SER A 196 -14.77 4.93 -11.67
CA SER A 196 -14.56 3.65 -12.38
C SER A 196 -15.14 2.46 -11.63
N ALA A 197 -15.53 2.64 -10.37
CA ALA A 197 -16.03 1.57 -9.52
C ALA A 197 -17.50 1.24 -9.86
N SER A 198 -17.78 -0.02 -10.25
CA SER A 198 -19.13 -0.55 -10.56
C SER A 198 -20.19 -0.12 -9.55
N GLU A 199 -21.44 0.06 -9.97
CA GLU A 199 -22.61 0.44 -9.13
C GLU A 199 -23.00 -0.59 -8.05
N SER A 200 -22.20 -1.64 -7.85
CA SER A 200 -22.40 -2.64 -6.80
C SER A 200 -22.37 -2.05 -5.38
N SER A 201 -23.23 -2.56 -4.51
CA SER A 201 -23.17 -2.30 -3.08
C SER A 201 -21.89 -2.87 -2.44
N GLY A 202 -21.51 -2.33 -1.28
CA GLY A 202 -20.35 -2.75 -0.52
C GLY A 202 -19.05 -2.08 -0.98
N LYS A 203 -19.02 -0.75 -0.95
CA LYS A 203 -17.86 0.07 -1.32
C LYS A 203 -17.22 0.69 -0.09
N MET A 204 -15.91 0.54 0.05
CA MET A 204 -15.17 1.00 1.22
C MET A 204 -13.90 1.78 0.82
N ILE A 205 -13.63 2.88 1.50
CA ILE A 205 -12.36 3.60 1.44
C ILE A 205 -11.63 3.36 2.75
N LEU A 206 -10.42 2.81 2.66
CA LEU A 206 -9.52 2.63 3.79
C LEU A 206 -8.36 3.61 3.65
N VAL A 207 -8.00 4.30 4.72
CA VAL A 207 -6.88 5.25 4.75
C VAL A 207 -5.91 4.82 5.83
N SER A 208 -4.64 4.60 5.48
CA SER A 208 -3.60 4.25 6.46
C SER A 208 -2.29 4.97 6.18
N GLY A 209 -1.63 5.48 7.21
CA GLY A 209 -0.35 6.17 7.10
C GLY A 209 -0.04 7.01 8.35
N PRO A 210 0.96 7.90 8.29
CA PRO A 210 1.23 8.85 9.36
C PRO A 210 0.00 9.71 9.68
N GLU A 211 -0.13 10.19 10.92
CA GLU A 211 -1.30 10.96 11.38
C GLU A 211 -1.60 12.17 10.49
N GLY A 212 -0.57 12.91 10.07
CA GLY A 212 -0.73 14.04 9.15
C GLY A 212 -1.30 13.63 7.78
N PHE A 213 -0.91 12.46 7.27
CA PHE A 213 -1.43 11.90 6.02
C PHE A 213 -2.91 11.50 6.15
N ILE A 214 -3.27 10.80 7.23
CA ILE A 214 -4.66 10.43 7.52
C ILE A 214 -5.53 11.68 7.66
N SER A 215 -5.06 12.68 8.41
CA SER A 215 -5.75 13.94 8.65
C SER A 215 -6.01 14.71 7.34
N TYR A 216 -5.01 14.77 6.47
CA TYR A 216 -5.14 15.39 5.15
C TYR A 216 -6.15 14.69 4.24
N MET A 217 -6.16 13.35 4.22
CA MET A 217 -7.03 12.56 3.35
C MET A 217 -8.48 12.49 3.85
N ALA A 218 -8.67 12.18 5.13
CA ALA A 218 -9.97 11.79 5.71
C ALA A 218 -10.33 12.53 7.02
N GLY A 219 -9.51 13.48 7.47
CA GLY A 219 -9.66 14.14 8.75
C GLY A 219 -9.06 13.36 9.93
N PRO A 220 -8.76 14.03 11.05
CA PRO A 220 -8.12 13.40 12.20
C PRO A 220 -9.03 12.33 12.82
N LYS A 221 -8.41 11.33 13.46
CA LYS A 221 -9.10 10.49 14.44
C LYS A 221 -9.34 11.32 15.72
N LEU A 222 -10.32 10.95 16.53
CA LEU A 222 -10.66 11.67 17.76
C LEU A 222 -10.32 10.84 18.99
N TRP A 223 -9.73 11.47 20.00
CA TRP A 223 -9.54 10.86 21.31
C TRP A 223 -10.72 11.19 22.21
N ALA A 224 -11.46 10.16 22.65
CA ALA A 224 -12.56 10.32 23.60
C ALA A 224 -12.70 9.09 24.48
N GLN A 225 -13.03 9.30 25.77
CA GLN A 225 -13.24 8.22 26.74
C GLN A 225 -12.07 7.23 26.85
N GLY A 226 -10.83 7.71 26.68
CA GLY A 226 -9.62 6.88 26.75
C GLY A 226 -9.40 5.97 25.54
N MET A 227 -10.18 6.13 24.47
CA MET A 227 -10.04 5.37 23.23
C MET A 227 -9.91 6.30 22.02
N GLU A 228 -9.23 5.80 21.00
CA GLU A 228 -9.20 6.45 19.69
C GLU A 228 -10.45 6.06 18.90
N LEU A 229 -11.23 7.06 18.52
CA LEU A 229 -12.44 6.95 17.71
C LEU A 229 -12.15 7.41 16.28
N GLN A 230 -12.93 6.90 15.32
CA GLN A 230 -12.79 7.29 13.92
C GLN A 230 -12.95 8.80 13.70
N GLY A 231 -13.86 9.48 14.41
CA GLY A 231 -14.14 10.89 14.15
C GLY A 231 -14.83 11.15 12.80
N PRO A 232 -15.25 12.40 12.51
CA PRO A 232 -15.91 12.71 11.24
C PRO A 232 -14.98 12.57 10.04
N VAL A 233 -15.55 12.24 8.87
CA VAL A 233 -14.83 12.29 7.61
C VAL A 233 -14.63 13.75 7.19
N GLN A 234 -13.38 14.16 7.02
CA GLN A 234 -12.96 15.49 6.56
C GLN A 234 -11.89 15.32 5.46
N GLY A 235 -11.06 16.35 5.24
CA GLY A 235 -10.00 16.31 4.24
C GLY A 235 -10.52 16.20 2.80
N ILE A 236 -9.66 15.68 1.92
CA ILE A 236 -9.97 15.51 0.49
C ILE A 236 -11.23 14.66 0.28
N ILE A 237 -11.39 13.58 1.05
CA ILE A 237 -12.51 12.65 0.85
C ILE A 237 -13.86 13.32 1.10
N ARG A 238 -13.97 14.21 2.08
CA ARG A 238 -15.22 14.96 2.35
C ARG A 238 -15.63 15.83 1.16
N GLU A 239 -14.67 16.45 0.49
CA GLU A 239 -14.92 17.36 -0.64
C GLU A 239 -15.39 16.61 -1.90
N LEU A 240 -15.22 15.29 -1.96
CA LEU A 240 -15.68 14.45 -3.06
C LEU A 240 -17.14 14.00 -2.91
N GLU A 241 -17.78 14.24 -1.76
CA GLU A 241 -19.18 13.91 -1.47
C GLU A 241 -19.59 12.46 -1.85
N LEU A 242 -18.74 11.50 -1.51
CA LEU A 242 -18.92 10.08 -1.88
C LEU A 242 -19.98 9.39 -1.00
N ARG A 243 -21.27 9.51 -1.37
CA ARG A 243 -22.41 9.05 -0.55
C ARG A 243 -22.49 7.54 -0.32
N ASP A 244 -22.02 6.73 -1.27
CA ASP A 244 -22.14 5.27 -1.21
C ASP A 244 -20.88 4.56 -0.68
N TRP A 245 -19.92 5.31 -0.15
CA TRP A 245 -18.63 4.79 0.31
C TRP A 245 -18.53 4.88 1.83
N THR A 246 -18.30 3.73 2.48
CA THR A 246 -17.91 3.71 3.89
C THR A 246 -16.43 4.07 4.00
N VAL A 247 -16.09 5.07 4.81
CA VAL A 247 -14.70 5.52 5.00
C VAL A 247 -14.20 5.07 6.37
N TRP A 248 -13.00 4.49 6.43
CA TRP A 248 -12.35 4.08 7.67
C TRP A 248 -10.87 4.47 7.68
N LYS A 249 -10.40 4.96 8.82
CA LYS A 249 -9.03 5.41 9.09
C LYS A 249 -8.32 4.38 9.97
N LEU A 250 -7.13 3.96 9.57
CA LEU A 250 -6.26 2.95 10.21
C LEU A 250 -4.98 3.61 10.71
#